data_AF-A0A2T2U5Q5-F1
#
_entry.id   AF-A0A2T2U5Q5-F1
#
_cell.length_a   1.000
_cell.length_b   1.000
_cell.length_c   1.000
_cell.angle_alpha   90.00
_cell.angle_beta   90.00
_cell.angle_gamma   90.00
#
_symmetry.space_group_name_H-M   'P 1'
#
loop_
_entity.id
_entity.type
_entity.pdbx_description
1 polymer ?
#
loop_
_entity_poly.entity_id
_entity_poly.type
_entity_poly.pdbx_seq_one_letter_code
_entity_poly.pdbx_strand_id
1 'polypeptide(L)' 'MSTEELAAQALRLSHSERAHLAQKLLDSLDEESEVERAWAEEAERRYEELRSENAEAVPADQAFAEARSE' A
#
# COMPACT_ATOMS: atom_id res chain seq x y z
N MET A 1 -15.60 26.29 -3.53
CA MET A 1 -14.53 25.98 -4.50
C MET A 1 -14.73 24.53 -4.93
N SER A 2 -14.95 24.28 -6.21
CA SER A 2 -15.12 22.92 -6.74
C SER A 2 -13.78 22.20 -6.87
N THR A 3 -13.81 20.88 -7.01
CA THR A 3 -12.62 20.06 -7.32
C THR A 3 -11.96 20.50 -8.64
N GLU A 4 -12.76 20.87 -9.64
CA GLU A 4 -12.29 21.40 -10.92
C GLU A 4 -11.59 22.76 -10.75
N GLU A 5 -12.14 23.66 -9.93
CA GLU A 5 -11.52 24.95 -9.61
C GLU A 5 -10.20 24.80 -8.86
N LEU A 6 -10.10 23.81 -7.96
CA LEU A 6 -8.86 23.46 -7.25
C LEU A 6 -7.83 22.86 -8.20
N ALA A 7 -8.22 21.93 -9.05
CA ALA A 7 -7.34 21.33 -10.05
C ALA A 7 -6.79 22.38 -11.02
N ALA A 8 -7.64 23.30 -11.49
CA ALA A 8 -7.22 24.39 -12.36
C ALA A 8 -6.19 25.32 -11.69
N GLN A 9 -6.30 25.55 -10.37
CA GLN A 9 -5.32 26.31 -9.61
C GLN A 9 -4.01 25.54 -9.40
N ALA A 10 -4.09 24.26 -9.05
CA ALA A 10 -2.92 23.40 -8.88
C ALA A 10 -2.11 23.29 -10.17
N LEU A 11 -2.76 23.22 -11.34
CA LEU A 11 -2.09 23.17 -12.64
C LEU A 11 -1.31 24.46 -12.99
N ARG A 12 -1.59 25.59 -12.32
CA ARG A 12 -0.82 26.84 -12.48
C ARG A 12 0.50 26.85 -11.71
N LEU A 13 0.68 25.94 -10.76
CA LEU A 13 1.93 25.81 -9.99
C LEU A 13 3.07 25.31 -10.87
N SER A 14 4.31 25.53 -10.44
CA SER A 14 5.48 24.93 -11.09
C SER A 14 5.44 23.40 -10.98
N HIS A 15 6.23 22.70 -11.82
CA HIS A 15 6.29 21.24 -11.79
C HIS A 15 6.63 20.68 -10.40
N SER A 16 7.60 21.31 -9.71
CA SER A 16 8.05 20.89 -8.38
C SER A 16 6.94 21.07 -7.32
N GLU A 17 6.26 22.21 -7.34
CA GLU A 17 5.16 22.49 -6.41
C GLU A 17 3.97 21.56 -6.63
N ARG A 18 3.67 21.19 -7.88
CA ARG A 18 2.63 20.18 -8.18
C ARG A 18 3.01 18.80 -7.66
N ALA A 19 4.26 18.37 -7.83
CA ALA A 19 4.74 17.10 -7.31
C ALA A 19 4.63 17.05 -5.78
N HIS A 20 5.03 18.14 -5.11
CA HIS A 20 4.91 18.26 -3.65
C HIS A 20 3.45 18.24 -3.17
N LEU A 21 2.56 18.96 -3.86
CA LEU A 21 1.13 18.95 -3.55
C LEU A 21 0.51 17.57 -3.77
N ALA A 22 0.86 16.88 -4.87
CA ALA A 22 0.40 15.54 -5.15
C ALA A 22 0.83 14.55 -4.05
N GLN A 23 2.09 14.63 -3.59
CA GLN A 23 2.57 13.80 -2.49
C GLN A 23 1.74 14.02 -1.22
N LYS A 24 1.52 15.27 -0.81
CA LYS A 24 0.71 15.58 0.38
C LYS A 24 -0.72 15.05 0.29
N LEU A 25 -1.32 15.12 -0.91
CA LEU A 25 -2.66 14.58 -1.12
C LEU A 25 -2.65 13.06 -1.02
N LEU A 26 -1.65 12.39 -1.60
CA LEU A 26 -1.47 10.94 -1.45
C LEU A 26 -1.27 10.54 0.01
N ASP A 27 -0.40 11.23 0.75
CA ASP A 27 -0.16 11.00 2.17
C ASP A 27 -1.44 11.19 3.00
N SER A 28 -2.32 12.11 2.60
CA SER A 28 -3.61 12.32 3.28
C SER A 28 -4.64 11.23 3.01
N LEU A 29 -4.44 10.41 1.97
CA LEU A 29 -5.26 9.24 1.66
C LEU A 29 -4.70 7.97 2.33
N ASP A 30 -3.46 8.04 2.83
CA ASP A 30 -2.78 6.98 3.58
C ASP A 30 -3.30 6.98 5.04
N GLU A 31 -4.62 6.81 5.19
CA GLU A 31 -5.22 6.48 6.48
C GLU A 31 -5.00 5.00 6.71
N GLU A 32 -4.36 4.64 7.85
CA GLU A 32 -4.17 3.24 8.28
C GLU A 32 -5.51 2.51 8.17
N SER A 33 -5.67 1.76 7.08
CA SER A 33 -6.94 1.12 6.81
C SER A 33 -7.08 -0.08 7.75
N GLU A 34 -8.30 -0.44 8.13
CA GLU A 34 -8.51 -1.69 8.89
C GLU A 34 -7.95 -2.89 8.13
N VAL A 35 -7.88 -2.79 6.80
CA VAL A 35 -7.22 -3.75 5.91
C VAL A 35 -5.72 -3.79 6.17
N GLU A 36 -5.01 -2.66 6.15
CA GLU A 36 -3.57 -2.63 6.45
C GLU A 36 -3.23 -3.20 7.83
N ARG A 37 -4.02 -2.84 8.85
CA ARG A 37 -3.88 -3.41 10.19
C ARG A 37 -4.07 -4.92 10.17
N ALA A 38 -5.13 -5.42 9.52
CA ALA A 38 -5.40 -6.85 9.40
C ALA A 38 -4.27 -7.59 8.64
N TRP A 39 -3.71 -6.97 7.61
CA TRP A 39 -2.57 -7.52 6.87
C TRP A 39 -1.30 -7.56 7.72
N ALA A 40 -1.03 -6.54 8.54
CA ALA A 40 0.09 -6.52 9.46
C ALA A 40 -0.02 -7.61 10.54
N GLU A 41 -1.22 -7.78 11.12
CA GLU A 41 -1.50 -8.84 12.10
C GLU A 41 -1.35 -10.24 11.49
N GLU A 42 -1.83 -10.44 10.26
CA GLU A 42 -1.67 -11.70 9.52
C GLU A 42 -0.21 -12.01 9.22
N ALA A 43 0.57 -11.01 8.79
CA ALA A 43 1.98 -11.17 8.49
C ALA A 43 2.78 -11.59 9.72
N GLU A 44 2.54 -10.95 10.87
CA GLU A 44 3.18 -11.31 12.14
C GLU A 44 2.80 -12.72 12.57
N ARG A 45 1.51 -13.08 12.48
CA ARG A 45 1.05 -14.44 12.83
C ARG A 45 1.75 -15.51 11.98
N ARG A 46 1.83 -15.33 10.66
CA ARG A 46 2.49 -16.28 9.75
C ARG A 46 4.00 -16.37 10.00
N TYR A 47 4.64 -15.25 10.34
CA TYR A 47 6.05 -15.24 10.69
C TYR A 47 6.32 -16.11 11.92
N GLU A 48 5.51 -15.97 12.97
CA GLU A 48 5.64 -16.79 14.19
C GLU A 48 5.31 -18.28 13.94
N GLU A 49 4.29 -18.58 13.12
CA GLU A 49 3.97 -19.96 12.71
C GLU A 49 5.15 -20.64 11.99
N LEU A 50 5.80 -19.93 11.07
CA LEU A 50 7.00 -20.43 10.38
C LEU A 50 8.19 -20.57 11.32
N ARG A 51 8.40 -19.59 12.22
CA ARG A 51 9.50 -19.60 13.19
C ARG A 51 9.38 -20.74 14.20
N SER A 52 8.16 -21.09 14.58
CA SER A 52 7.84 -22.13 15.56
C SER A 52 7.72 -23.54 14.95
N GLU A 53 8.03 -23.72 13.66
CA GLU A 53 7.88 -24.97 12.90
C GLU A 53 6.45 -25.54 12.91
N ASN A 54 5.45 -24.69 13.22
CA ASN A 54 4.04 -25.06 13.22
C ASN A 54 3.39 -24.97 11.83
N ALA A 55 4.15 -24.52 10.82
CA ALA A 55 3.73 -24.43 9.43
C ALA A 55 4.83 -24.97 8.49
N GLU A 56 4.41 -25.64 7.41
CA GLU A 56 5.31 -26.11 6.36
C GLU A 56 5.55 -25.00 5.34
N ALA A 57 6.81 -24.59 5.18
CA ALA A 57 7.20 -23.59 4.19
C ALA A 57 7.26 -24.21 2.79
N VAL A 58 6.72 -23.51 1.79
CA VAL A 58 6.90 -23.86 0.38
C VAL A 58 8.03 -23.01 -0.25
N PRO A 59 8.70 -23.51 -1.29
CA PRO A 59 9.63 -22.71 -2.07
C PRO A 59 8.97 -21.43 -2.63
N ALA A 60 9.70 -20.32 -2.57
CA ALA A 60 9.16 -19.01 -2.95
C ALA A 60 8.75 -18.94 -4.44
N ASP A 61 9.51 -19.60 -5.32
CA ASP A 61 9.20 -19.71 -6.74
C ASP A 61 7.86 -20.41 -6.99
N GLN A 62 7.57 -21.46 -6.22
CA GLN A 62 6.28 -22.14 -6.27
C GLN A 62 5.14 -21.22 -5.79
N ALA A 63 5.28 -20.59 -4.61
CA ALA A 63 4.27 -19.68 -4.08
C ALA A 63 3.95 -18.53 -5.04
N PHE A 64 4.97 -17.93 -5.65
CA PHE A 64 4.77 -16.86 -6.64
C PHE A 64 4.13 -17.36 -7.94
N ALA A 65 4.42 -18.60 -8.37
CA ALA A 65 3.79 -19.17 -9.55
C ALA A 65 2.29 -19.40 -9.33
N GLU A 66 1.91 -19.95 -8.17
CA GLU A 66 0.52 -20.19 -7.78
C GLU A 66 -0.27 -18.86 -7.69
N ALA A 67 0.25 -17.86 -6.99
CA ALA A 67 -0.42 -16.56 -6.82
C ALA A 67 -0.67 -15.80 -8.14
N ARG A 68 0.14 -16.03 -9.19
CA ARG A 68 -0.06 -15.44 -10.53
C ARG A 68 -1.06 -16.20 -11.39
N SER A 69 -1.42 -17.41 -10.98
CA SER A 69 -2.35 -18.27 -11.71
C SER A 69 -3.80 -18.13 -11.25
N GLU A 70 -4.04 -17.36 -10.19
CA GLU A 70 -5.37 -16.89 -9.75
C GLU A 70 -5.80 -15.61 -10.48
#